data_AF-A0A847YV12-F1
#
_entry.id   AF-A0A847YV12-F1
#
_cell.length_a   1.000
_cell.length_b   1.000
_cell.length_c   1.000
_cell.angle_alpha   90.00
_cell.angle_beta   90.00
_cell.angle_gamma   90.00
#
_symmetry.space_group_name_H-M   'P 1'
#
loop_
_entity.id
_entity.type
_entity.pdbx_description
1 polymer ?
#
loop_
_entity_poly.entity_id
_entity_poly.type
_entity_poly.pdbx_seq_one_letter_code
_entity_poly.pdbx_strand_id
1 'polypeptide(L)'
;MDLVTIAKEKKEIITKEQAQEVVDLRNKLKALKTEIEASYKPIIEQAYKAHREAIAKMNEHLKPVEEAIRCLDKSLADFQKRQEEEARRKALEEYEKKKREEEERKLSLAETLAKVGLQEEADRMLETDTHVVVEVEKPKVEGISFLEIWKFEITDESLLPREYLMPDEKKIGQVVRATKGTLSIPGVKIYKEKIARG
;
A
#
# COMPACT_ATOMS: atom_id res chain seq x y z
N MET A 1 41.03 3.99 34.89
CA MET A 1 40.21 4.71 33.90
C MET A 1 39.83 3.73 32.81
N ASP A 2 38.55 3.69 32.43
CA ASP A 2 38.04 2.84 31.36
C ASP A 2 38.74 3.20 30.03
N LEU A 3 39.25 2.20 29.29
CA LEU A 3 39.93 2.37 28.00
C LEU A 3 39.05 3.14 27.00
N VAL A 4 37.72 2.99 27.11
CA VAL A 4 36.73 3.71 26.30
C VAL A 4 36.69 5.20 26.65
N THR A 5 36.78 5.55 27.92
CA THR A 5 36.78 6.95 28.39
C THR A 5 38.07 7.65 27.97
N ILE A 6 39.22 6.99 28.15
CA ILE A 6 40.54 7.52 27.73
C ILE A 6 40.58 7.79 26.22
N ALA A 7 40.00 6.90 25.41
CA ALA A 7 39.95 7.07 23.96
C ALA A 7 39.04 8.22 23.50
N LYS A 8 37.98 8.55 24.25
CA LYS A 8 37.08 9.67 23.94
C LYS A 8 37.67 11.03 24.28
N GLU A 9 38.60 11.09 25.23
CA GLU A 9 39.26 12.32 25.68
C GLU A 9 40.47 12.69 24.82
N LYS A 10 41.18 11.72 24.22
CA LYS A 10 42.29 11.97 23.28
C LYS A 10 41.78 12.44 21.91
N LYS A 11 41.47 13.74 21.76
CA LYS A 11 40.95 14.34 20.52
C LYS A 11 41.98 15.02 19.62
N GLU A 12 43.14 15.40 20.15
CA GLU A 12 44.17 16.11 19.36
C GLU A 12 45.48 15.31 19.35
N ILE A 13 45.93 14.99 18.13
CA ILE A 13 47.19 14.28 17.87
C ILE A 13 48.10 15.29 17.17
N ILE A 14 49.11 15.77 17.89
CA ILE A 14 50.03 16.81 17.39
C ILE A 14 51.41 16.20 17.10
N THR A 15 51.82 15.17 17.86
CA THR A 15 53.14 14.53 17.74
C THR A 15 53.06 13.08 17.23
N LYS A 16 54.18 12.57 16.68
CA LYS A 16 54.28 11.18 16.19
C LYS A 16 54.16 10.15 17.33
N GLU A 17 54.63 10.48 18.52
CA GLU A 17 54.53 9.62 19.72
C GLU A 17 53.07 9.50 20.17
N GLN A 18 52.32 10.61 20.19
CA GLN A 18 50.88 10.61 20.45
C GLN A 18 50.10 9.78 19.42
N ALA A 19 50.51 9.83 18.15
CA ALA A 19 49.91 9.01 17.11
C ALA A 19 50.10 7.51 17.38
N GLN A 20 51.29 7.10 17.83
CA GLN A 20 51.60 5.70 18.14
C GLN A 20 50.80 5.19 19.35
N GLU A 21 50.70 5.99 20.42
CA GLU A 21 49.88 5.66 21.58
C GLU A 21 48.39 5.50 21.25
N VAL A 22 47.86 6.36 20.36
CA VAL A 22 46.48 6.26 19.89
C VAL A 22 46.27 5.01 19.05
N VAL A 23 47.24 4.62 18.22
CA VAL A 23 47.20 3.36 17.46
C VAL A 23 47.18 2.15 18.40
N ASP A 24 47.99 2.14 19.45
CA ASP A 24 48.03 1.04 20.42
C ASP A 24 46.73 0.94 21.22
N LEU A 25 46.20 2.09 21.68
CA LEU A 25 44.90 2.14 22.36
C LEU A 25 43.77 1.67 21.44
N ARG A 26 43.80 2.08 20.16
CA ARG A 26 42.85 1.61 19.13
C ARG A 26 42.92 0.09 18.97
N ASN A 27 44.11 -0.49 18.90
CA ASN A 27 44.27 -1.94 18.73
C ASN A 27 43.77 -2.72 19.96
N LYS A 28 44.01 -2.20 21.18
CA LYS A 28 43.45 -2.77 22.41
C LYS A 28 41.92 -2.74 22.43
N LEU A 29 41.31 -1.61 22.01
CA LEU A 29 39.85 -1.51 21.89
C LEU A 29 39.27 -2.44 20.82
N LYS A 30 40.00 -2.70 19.73
CA LYS A 30 39.60 -3.72 18.74
C LYS A 30 39.64 -5.13 19.30
N ALA A 31 40.67 -5.46 20.07
CA ALA A 31 40.77 -6.76 20.73
C ALA A 31 39.60 -6.96 21.70
N LEU A 32 39.34 -5.97 22.57
CA LEU A 32 38.19 -5.98 23.47
C LEU A 32 36.86 -6.12 22.72
N LYS A 33 36.67 -5.35 21.63
CA LYS A 33 35.50 -5.47 20.76
C LYS A 33 35.33 -6.90 20.22
N THR A 34 36.42 -7.51 19.76
CA THR A 34 36.40 -8.86 19.17
C THR A 34 36.05 -9.91 20.23
N GLU A 35 36.54 -9.77 21.46
CA GLU A 35 36.24 -10.66 22.58
C GLU A 35 34.77 -10.54 23.04
N ILE A 36 34.26 -9.32 23.13
CA ILE A 36 32.83 -9.07 23.38
C ILE A 36 32.01 -9.69 22.24
N GLU A 37 32.33 -9.42 20.98
CA GLU A 37 31.63 -10.05 19.87
C GLU A 37 31.68 -11.58 19.91
N ALA A 38 32.82 -12.18 20.24
CA ALA A 38 32.98 -13.64 20.28
C ALA A 38 32.17 -14.29 21.41
N SER A 39 32.02 -13.62 22.55
CA SER A 39 31.23 -14.12 23.70
C SER A 39 29.72 -14.01 23.46
N TYR A 40 29.27 -12.93 22.81
CA TYR A 40 27.84 -12.70 22.59
C TYR A 40 27.31 -13.30 21.27
N LYS A 41 28.14 -13.47 20.23
CA LYS A 41 27.70 -14.06 18.93
C LYS A 41 27.00 -15.42 19.09
N PRO A 42 27.55 -16.41 19.82
CA PRO A 42 26.89 -17.71 19.98
C PRO A 42 25.52 -17.61 20.67
N ILE A 43 25.39 -16.72 21.66
CA ILE A 43 24.13 -16.49 22.38
C ILE A 43 23.07 -15.90 21.44
N ILE A 44 23.48 -14.89 20.64
CA ILE A 44 22.60 -14.26 19.65
C ILE A 44 22.19 -15.28 18.58
N GLU A 45 23.13 -16.09 18.07
CA GLU A 45 22.85 -17.12 17.07
C GLU A 45 21.88 -18.19 17.59
N GLN A 46 22.05 -18.64 18.83
CA GLN A 46 21.13 -19.58 19.46
C GLN A 46 19.73 -18.99 19.63
N ALA A 47 19.63 -17.75 20.11
CA ALA A 47 18.35 -17.06 20.24
C ALA A 47 17.68 -16.85 18.87
N TYR A 48 18.46 -16.46 17.85
CA TYR A 48 17.97 -16.29 16.49
C TYR A 48 17.49 -17.61 15.89
N LYS A 49 18.19 -18.71 16.15
CA LYS A 49 17.75 -20.06 15.75
C LYS A 49 16.43 -20.44 16.40
N ALA A 50 16.30 -20.28 17.71
CA ALA A 50 15.07 -20.58 18.44
C ALA A 50 13.90 -19.71 17.95
N HIS A 51 14.14 -18.41 17.74
CA HIS A 51 13.16 -17.48 17.18
C HIS A 51 12.71 -17.89 15.77
N ARG A 52 13.65 -18.26 14.89
CA ARG A 52 13.32 -18.75 13.54
C ARG A 52 12.51 -20.04 13.57
N GLU A 53 12.85 -20.97 14.45
CA GLU A 53 12.11 -22.22 14.62
C GLU A 53 10.68 -21.96 15.14
N ALA A 54 10.53 -21.05 16.10
CA ALA A 54 9.22 -20.65 16.62
C ALA A 54 8.36 -20.00 15.52
N ILE A 55 8.93 -19.06 14.75
CA ILE A 55 8.24 -18.44 13.61
C ILE A 55 7.91 -19.48 12.55
N ALA A 56 8.79 -20.43 12.26
CA ALA A 56 8.54 -21.47 11.28
C ALA A 56 7.33 -22.32 11.66
N LYS A 57 7.26 -22.79 12.92
CA LYS A 57 6.11 -23.54 13.44
C LYS A 57 4.83 -22.71 13.48
N MET A 58 4.93 -21.45 13.91
CA MET A 58 3.79 -20.53 13.90
C MET A 58 3.25 -20.39 12.49
N ASN A 59 4.12 -20.14 11.50
CA ASN A 59 3.72 -19.98 10.11
C ASN A 59 3.20 -21.28 9.49
N GLU A 60 3.71 -22.45 9.90
CA GLU A 60 3.20 -23.75 9.44
C GLU A 60 1.72 -23.93 9.82
N HIS A 61 1.33 -23.50 11.02
CA HIS A 61 -0.06 -23.54 11.48
C HIS A 61 -0.90 -22.35 11.00
N LEU A 62 -0.28 -21.17 10.87
CA LEU A 62 -0.97 -19.94 10.50
C LEU A 62 -1.35 -19.94 9.01
N LYS A 63 -0.46 -20.39 8.12
CA LYS A 63 -0.70 -20.44 6.67
C LYS A 63 -2.02 -21.10 6.26
N PRO A 64 -2.34 -22.35 6.69
CA PRO A 64 -3.60 -22.97 6.29
C PRO A 64 -4.83 -22.23 6.85
N VAL A 65 -4.70 -21.59 8.02
CA VAL A 65 -5.77 -20.76 8.61
C VAL A 65 -5.97 -19.48 7.79
N GLU A 66 -4.88 -18.78 7.45
CA GLU A 66 -4.92 -17.59 6.58
C GLU A 66 -5.47 -17.93 5.19
N GLU A 67 -5.10 -19.08 4.62
CA GLU A 67 -5.64 -19.56 3.35
C GLU A 67 -7.14 -19.85 3.45
N ALA A 68 -7.59 -20.49 4.53
CA ALA A 68 -9.01 -20.73 4.78
C ALA A 68 -9.80 -19.42 4.95
N ILE A 69 -9.30 -18.49 5.76
CA ILE A 69 -9.89 -17.16 5.93
C ILE A 69 -9.98 -16.45 4.58
N ARG A 70 -8.91 -16.45 3.79
CA ARG A 70 -8.89 -15.83 2.46
C ARG A 70 -9.92 -16.45 1.51
N CYS A 71 -10.11 -17.76 1.57
CA CYS A 71 -11.16 -18.44 0.79
C CYS A 71 -12.56 -18.00 1.22
N LEU A 72 -12.80 -17.89 2.54
CA LEU A 72 -14.06 -17.43 3.10
C LEU A 72 -14.33 -15.96 2.77
N ASP A 73 -13.34 -15.08 2.91
CA ASP A 73 -13.44 -13.65 2.56
C ASP A 73 -13.78 -13.47 1.08
N LYS A 74 -13.17 -14.27 0.20
CA LYS A 74 -13.52 -14.27 -1.22
C LYS A 74 -14.97 -14.71 -1.46
N SER A 75 -15.41 -15.77 -0.77
CA SER A 75 -16.79 -16.24 -0.86
C SER A 75 -17.79 -15.18 -0.38
N LEU A 76 -17.47 -14.48 0.71
CA LEU A 76 -18.27 -13.38 1.24
C LEU A 76 -18.32 -12.19 0.28
N ALA A 77 -17.19 -11.83 -0.34
CA ALA A 77 -17.14 -10.79 -1.38
C ALA A 77 -17.97 -11.17 -2.61
N ASP A 78 -17.87 -12.42 -3.07
CA ASP A 78 -18.67 -12.93 -4.19
C ASP A 78 -20.17 -12.96 -3.84
N PHE A 79 -20.52 -13.32 -2.61
CA PHE A 79 -21.91 -13.27 -2.12
C PHE A 79 -22.44 -11.84 -2.10
N GLN A 80 -21.69 -10.89 -1.54
CA GLN A 80 -22.08 -9.48 -1.50
C GLN A 80 -22.29 -8.93 -2.91
N LYS A 81 -21.39 -9.24 -3.85
CA LYS A 81 -21.53 -8.87 -5.25
C LYS A 81 -22.82 -9.41 -5.88
N ARG A 82 -23.13 -10.69 -5.66
CA ARG A 82 -24.38 -11.30 -6.15
C ARG A 82 -25.63 -10.64 -5.54
N GLN A 83 -25.57 -10.32 -4.24
CA GLN A 83 -26.67 -9.65 -3.56
C GLN A 83 -26.89 -8.23 -4.09
N GLU A 84 -25.82 -7.47 -4.37
CA GLU A 84 -25.91 -6.16 -5.01
C GLU A 84 -26.43 -6.25 -6.45
N GLU A 85 -25.99 -7.23 -7.24
CA GLU A 85 -26.50 -7.49 -8.58
C GLU A 85 -27.99 -7.85 -8.57
N GLU A 86 -28.43 -8.69 -7.64
CA GLU A 86 -29.83 -9.08 -7.50
C GLU A 86 -30.71 -7.92 -7.05
N ALA A 87 -30.26 -7.14 -6.05
CA ALA A 87 -30.96 -5.94 -5.60
C ALA A 87 -31.10 -4.92 -6.75
N ARG A 88 -30.03 -4.73 -7.53
CA ARG A 88 -30.05 -3.87 -8.71
C ARG A 88 -31.01 -4.38 -9.79
N ARG A 89 -31.05 -5.69 -10.04
CA ARG A 89 -31.98 -6.29 -11.00
C ARG A 89 -33.43 -6.09 -10.57
N LYS A 90 -33.76 -6.38 -9.31
CA LYS A 90 -35.11 -6.15 -8.75
C LYS A 90 -35.52 -4.68 -8.83
N ALA A 91 -34.60 -3.76 -8.51
CA ALA A 91 -34.86 -2.34 -8.60
C ALA A 91 -35.12 -1.88 -10.04
N LEU A 92 -34.41 -2.44 -11.02
CA LEU A 92 -34.64 -2.16 -12.44
C LEU A 92 -35.99 -2.70 -12.91
N GLU A 93 -36.33 -3.95 -12.55
CA GLU A 93 -37.62 -4.56 -12.88
C GLU A 93 -38.80 -3.77 -12.26
N GLU A 94 -38.66 -3.35 -11.00
CA GLU A 94 -39.68 -2.53 -10.32
C GLU A 94 -39.78 -1.13 -10.93
N TYR A 95 -38.65 -0.54 -11.33
CA TYR A 95 -38.63 0.75 -12.02
C TYR A 95 -39.37 0.67 -13.36
N GLU A 96 -39.08 -0.35 -14.18
CA GLU A 96 -39.74 -0.56 -15.47
C GLU A 96 -41.24 -0.81 -15.30
N LYS A 97 -41.63 -1.60 -14.28
CA LYS A 97 -43.04 -1.86 -13.98
C LYS A 97 -43.78 -0.58 -13.59
N LYS A 98 -43.24 0.19 -12.63
CA LYS A 98 -43.84 1.47 -12.20
C LYS A 98 -43.88 2.49 -13.34
N LYS A 99 -42.84 2.53 -14.18
CA LYS A 99 -42.81 3.41 -15.35
C LYS A 99 -43.94 3.06 -16.32
N ARG A 100 -44.14 1.77 -16.63
CA ARG A 100 -45.22 1.31 -17.48
C ARG A 100 -46.60 1.63 -16.91
N GLU A 101 -46.80 1.43 -15.60
CA GLU A 101 -48.07 1.76 -14.92
C GLU A 101 -48.36 3.26 -14.98
N GLU A 102 -47.35 4.12 -14.81
CA GLU A 102 -47.52 5.58 -14.91
C GLU A 102 -47.73 6.05 -16.36
N GLU A 103 -47.03 5.45 -17.33
CA GLU A 103 -47.27 5.70 -18.77
C GLU A 103 -48.70 5.30 -19.16
N GLU A 104 -49.20 4.14 -18.71
CA GLU A 104 -50.56 3.67 -18.98
C GLU A 104 -51.62 4.56 -18.31
N ARG A 105 -51.38 5.01 -17.07
CA ARG A 105 -52.24 6.00 -16.40
C ARG A 105 -52.30 7.30 -17.19
N LYS A 106 -51.13 7.85 -17.58
CA LYS A 106 -51.09 9.08 -18.39
C LYS A 106 -51.83 8.92 -19.71
N LEU A 107 -51.64 7.79 -20.40
CA LEU A 107 -52.34 7.49 -21.66
C LEU A 107 -53.85 7.48 -21.44
N SER A 108 -54.34 6.79 -20.40
CA SER A 108 -55.77 6.73 -20.10
C SER A 108 -56.36 8.10 -19.74
N LEU A 109 -55.64 8.92 -18.98
CA LEU A 109 -56.05 10.29 -18.66
C LEU A 109 -56.08 11.17 -19.92
N ALA A 110 -55.04 11.11 -20.75
CA ALA A 110 -54.99 11.84 -22.02
C ALA A 110 -56.15 11.44 -22.95
N GLU A 111 -56.47 10.14 -23.06
CA GLU A 111 -57.61 9.67 -23.84
C GLU A 111 -58.96 10.21 -23.32
N THR A 112 -59.14 10.28 -22.00
CA THR A 112 -60.37 10.85 -21.42
C THR A 112 -60.48 12.35 -21.67
N LEU A 113 -59.38 13.12 -21.55
CA LEU A 113 -59.35 14.55 -21.84
C LEU A 113 -59.63 14.83 -23.33
N ALA A 114 -59.06 14.03 -24.23
CA ALA A 114 -59.33 14.11 -25.66
C ALA A 114 -60.81 13.85 -25.99
N LYS A 115 -61.45 12.88 -25.33
CA LYS A 115 -62.89 12.58 -25.50
C LYS A 115 -63.81 13.71 -25.02
N VAL A 116 -63.38 14.49 -24.04
CA VAL A 116 -64.10 15.67 -23.52
C VAL A 116 -63.80 16.94 -24.35
N GLY A 117 -62.94 16.83 -25.37
CA GLY A 117 -62.61 17.93 -26.30
C GLY A 117 -61.43 18.80 -25.89
N LEU A 118 -60.69 18.41 -24.84
CA LEU A 118 -59.52 19.13 -24.31
C LEU A 118 -58.22 18.59 -24.94
N GLN A 119 -58.08 18.76 -26.26
CA GLN A 119 -56.98 18.17 -27.04
C GLN A 119 -55.59 18.71 -26.65
N GLU A 120 -55.46 20.02 -26.43
CA GLU A 120 -54.20 20.64 -26.01
C GLU A 120 -53.73 20.24 -24.61
N GLU A 121 -54.64 19.82 -23.73
CA GLU A 121 -54.30 19.31 -22.40
C GLU A 121 -53.89 17.83 -22.46
N ALA A 122 -54.53 17.05 -23.33
CA ALA A 122 -54.14 15.66 -23.60
C ALA A 122 -52.70 15.57 -24.16
N ASP A 123 -52.36 16.44 -25.12
CA ASP A 123 -51.01 16.48 -25.72
C ASP A 123 -49.93 16.88 -24.71
N ARG A 124 -50.20 17.91 -23.88
CA ARG A 124 -49.28 18.33 -22.80
C ARG A 124 -49.04 17.23 -21.76
N MET A 125 -50.05 16.41 -21.48
CA MET A 125 -49.96 15.32 -20.51
C MET A 125 -49.08 14.17 -21.03
N LEU A 126 -49.07 13.93 -22.34
CA LEU A 126 -48.19 12.97 -23.02
C LEU A 126 -46.75 13.47 -23.18
N GLU A 127 -46.55 14.78 -23.39
CA GLU A 127 -45.21 15.40 -23.47
C GLU A 127 -44.47 15.44 -22.12
N THR A 128 -45.18 15.31 -21.01
CA THR A 128 -44.56 15.36 -19.67
C THR A 128 -43.79 14.07 -19.39
N ASP A 129 -42.48 14.15 -19.17
CA ASP A 129 -41.63 12.99 -18.84
C ASP A 129 -42.08 12.26 -17.55
N THR A 130 -42.22 10.93 -17.64
CA THR A 130 -42.46 10.06 -16.47
C THR A 130 -41.16 9.84 -15.69
N HIS A 131 -41.09 10.38 -14.48
CA HIS A 131 -39.98 10.15 -13.56
C HIS A 131 -40.46 9.23 -12.43
N VAL A 132 -39.82 8.06 -12.30
CA VAL A 132 -40.06 7.10 -11.23
C VAL A 132 -38.80 6.98 -10.39
N VAL A 133 -38.94 6.90 -9.07
CA VAL A 133 -37.82 6.65 -8.15
C VAL A 133 -38.05 5.28 -7.50
N VAL A 134 -37.03 4.41 -7.58
CA VAL A 134 -37.00 3.13 -6.85
C VAL A 134 -35.83 3.16 -5.89
N GLU A 135 -36.11 2.86 -4.63
CA GLU A 135 -35.12 2.81 -3.57
C GLU A 135 -34.44 1.43 -3.58
N VAL A 136 -33.10 1.43 -3.63
CA VAL A 136 -32.31 0.19 -3.59
C VAL A 136 -31.86 -0.04 -2.17
N GLU A 137 -32.46 -1.00 -1.48
CA GLU A 137 -31.97 -1.44 -0.18
C GLU A 137 -30.64 -2.18 -0.37
N LYS A 138 -29.58 -1.68 0.26
CA LYS A 138 -28.27 -2.33 0.24
C LYS A 138 -28.27 -3.48 1.25
N PRO A 139 -28.08 -4.74 0.82
CA PRO A 139 -27.97 -5.86 1.74
C PRO A 139 -26.71 -5.69 2.59
N LYS A 140 -26.90 -5.66 3.91
CA LYS A 140 -25.82 -5.58 4.91
C LYS A 140 -25.63 -6.95 5.56
N VAL A 141 -24.39 -7.41 5.63
CA VAL A 141 -24.02 -8.57 6.43
C VAL A 141 -23.52 -8.07 7.79
N GLU A 142 -24.18 -8.46 8.88
CA GLU A 142 -23.76 -8.07 10.23
C GLU A 142 -22.38 -8.67 10.57
N GLY A 143 -21.51 -7.87 11.18
CA GLY A 143 -20.19 -8.30 11.65
C GLY A 143 -19.05 -8.27 10.63
N ILE A 144 -19.31 -7.97 9.35
CA ILE A 144 -18.28 -7.85 8.31
C ILE A 144 -18.36 -6.46 7.66
N SER A 145 -17.22 -5.76 7.57
CA SER A 145 -17.08 -4.51 6.83
C SER A 145 -16.25 -4.76 5.59
N PHE A 146 -16.78 -4.38 4.42
CA PHE A 146 -16.03 -4.44 3.16
C PHE A 146 -15.19 -3.17 3.01
N LEU A 147 -13.90 -3.32 2.68
CA LEU A 147 -12.99 -2.23 2.37
C LEU A 147 -12.74 -2.19 0.86
N GLU A 148 -13.01 -1.04 0.23
CA GLU A 148 -12.66 -0.80 -1.17
C GLU A 148 -11.17 -0.45 -1.26
N ILE A 149 -10.36 -1.38 -1.78
CA ILE A 149 -8.94 -1.17 -2.03
C ILE A 149 -8.72 -0.87 -3.50
N TRP A 150 -8.35 0.37 -3.80
CA TRP A 150 -7.97 0.81 -5.14
C TRP A 150 -6.56 0.30 -5.47
N LYS A 151 -6.45 -0.47 -6.56
CA LYS A 151 -5.18 -0.98 -7.08
C LYS A 151 -4.93 -0.39 -8.46
N PHE A 152 -3.67 -0.17 -8.78
CA PHE A 152 -3.23 0.29 -10.09
C PHE A 152 -2.11 -0.61 -10.60
N GLU A 153 -2.00 -0.70 -11.91
CA GLU A 153 -0.91 -1.39 -12.61
C GLU A 153 -0.27 -0.39 -13.56
N ILE A 154 1.06 -0.36 -13.60
CA ILE A 154 1.79 0.50 -14.52
C ILE A 154 1.87 -0.24 -15.86
N THR A 155 1.19 0.29 -16.88
CA THR A 155 1.20 -0.28 -18.23
C THR A 155 2.44 0.14 -19.02
N ASP A 156 2.89 1.38 -18.86
CA ASP A 156 4.10 1.93 -19.49
C ASP A 156 4.76 2.95 -18.57
N GLU A 157 6.01 2.68 -18.17
CA GLU A 157 6.80 3.56 -17.30
C GLU A 157 7.25 4.85 -18.00
N SER A 158 7.35 4.85 -19.35
CA SER A 158 7.86 6.00 -20.11
C SER A 158 6.87 7.15 -20.19
N LEU A 159 5.58 6.85 -20.05
CA LEU A 159 4.48 7.82 -20.01
C LEU A 159 4.25 8.38 -18.60
N LEU A 160 4.91 7.81 -17.57
CA LEU A 160 4.74 8.23 -16.19
C LEU A 160 5.37 9.62 -15.98
N PRO A 161 4.63 10.60 -15.43
CA PRO A 161 5.20 11.90 -15.08
C PRO A 161 6.38 11.75 -14.11
N ARG A 162 7.38 12.62 -14.26
CA ARG A 162 8.61 12.59 -13.44
C ARG A 162 8.36 12.74 -11.94
N GLU A 163 7.22 13.30 -11.56
CA GLU A 163 6.78 13.43 -10.15
C GLU A 163 6.52 12.08 -9.48
N TYR A 164 6.11 11.06 -10.25
CA TYR A 164 5.85 9.71 -9.76
C TYR A 164 7.06 8.77 -9.94
N LEU A 165 8.12 9.23 -10.61
CA LEU A 165 9.34 8.46 -10.85
C LEU A 165 10.39 8.75 -9.77
N MET A 166 10.93 7.70 -9.16
CA MET A 166 12.02 7.81 -8.19
C MET A 166 13.35 7.35 -8.81
N PRO A 167 14.44 8.13 -8.70
CA PRO A 167 15.76 7.72 -9.17
C PRO A 167 16.28 6.48 -8.43
N ASP A 168 16.94 5.57 -9.16
CA ASP A 168 17.60 4.40 -8.56
C ASP A 168 18.94 4.78 -7.91
N GLU A 169 18.89 5.11 -6.61
CA GLU A 169 20.06 5.50 -5.82
C GLU A 169 21.16 4.43 -5.78
N LYS A 170 20.78 3.14 -5.86
CA LYS A 170 21.75 2.04 -5.82
C LYS A 170 22.59 2.01 -7.09
N LYS A 171 21.95 2.13 -8.26
CA LYS A 171 22.67 2.22 -9.54
C LYS A 171 23.54 3.46 -9.62
N ILE A 172 23.00 4.62 -9.22
CA ILE A 172 23.76 5.87 -9.15
C ILE A 172 25.01 5.68 -8.27
N GLY A 173 24.83 5.13 -7.07
CA GLY A 173 25.94 4.88 -6.15
C GLY A 173 26.96 3.87 -6.68
N GLN A 174 26.55 2.85 -7.43
CA GLN A 174 27.46 1.91 -8.09
C GLN A 174 28.32 2.61 -9.15
N VAL A 175 27.72 3.43 -10.01
CA VAL A 175 28.44 4.19 -11.04
C VAL A 175 29.43 5.17 -10.42
N VAL A 176 29.01 5.92 -9.39
CA VAL A 176 29.89 6.86 -8.67
C VAL A 176 31.08 6.16 -8.03
N ARG A 177 30.87 4.99 -7.41
CA ARG A 177 31.97 4.20 -6.81
C ARG A 177 32.91 3.60 -7.86
N ALA A 178 32.36 3.05 -8.94
CA ALA A 178 33.14 2.45 -10.02
C ALA A 178 34.03 3.48 -10.73
N THR A 179 33.48 4.66 -10.98
CA THR A 179 34.19 5.76 -11.65
C THR A 179 34.98 6.65 -10.69
N LYS A 180 34.96 6.37 -9.37
CA LYS A 180 35.58 7.18 -8.31
C LYS A 180 35.23 8.68 -8.40
N GLY A 181 34.03 8.99 -8.90
CA GLY A 181 33.54 10.35 -9.10
C GLY A 181 34.09 11.08 -10.32
N THR A 182 34.76 10.40 -11.25
CA THR A 182 35.21 11.01 -12.52
C THR A 182 34.05 11.25 -13.49
N LEU A 183 32.98 10.45 -13.42
CA LEU A 183 31.80 10.63 -14.26
C LEU A 183 30.81 11.59 -13.59
N SER A 184 30.52 12.72 -14.24
CA SER A 184 29.50 13.66 -13.79
C SER A 184 28.10 13.16 -14.15
N ILE A 185 27.22 13.06 -13.16
CA ILE A 185 25.81 12.72 -13.34
C ILE A 185 24.99 14.00 -13.08
N PRO A 186 24.29 14.54 -14.10
CA PRO A 186 23.47 15.74 -13.92
C PRO A 186 22.47 15.58 -12.76
N GLY A 187 22.44 16.55 -11.85
CA GLY A 187 21.58 16.54 -10.67
C GLY A 187 22.13 15.79 -9.44
N VAL A 188 23.33 15.20 -9.51
CA VAL A 188 23.95 14.48 -8.39
C VAL A 188 25.29 15.15 -8.00
N LYS A 189 25.43 15.53 -6.73
CA LYS A 189 26.68 16.07 -6.18
C LYS A 189 27.56 14.95 -5.62
N ILE A 190 28.71 14.69 -6.25
CA ILE A 190 29.67 13.66 -5.82
C ILE A 190 30.77 14.31 -4.95
N TYR A 191 31.05 13.75 -3.76
CA TYR A 191 32.11 14.20 -2.87
C TYR A 191 32.88 13.02 -2.26
N LYS A 192 34.12 13.27 -1.82
CA LYS A 192 35.02 12.27 -1.23
C LYS A 192 35.31 12.60 0.23
N GLU A 193 34.99 11.68 1.12
CA GLU A 193 35.33 11.74 2.53
C GLU A 193 36.41 10.70 2.86
N LYS A 194 37.49 11.11 3.53
CA LYS A 194 38.54 10.20 3.99
C LYS A 194 38.25 9.79 5.42
N ILE A 195 37.72 8.59 5.59
CA ILE A 195 37.54 7.95 6.90
C ILE A 195 38.68 6.95 7.15
N ALA A 196 39.18 6.90 8.39
CA ALA A 196 40.15 5.89 8.79
C ALA A 196 39.46 4.51 8.83
N ARG A 197 39.89 3.58 7.97
CA ARG A 197 39.41 2.19 7.96
C ARG A 197 40.49 1.25 8.47
N GLY A 198 40.09 0.29 9.29
CA GLY A 198 40.84 -0.91 9.62
C GLY A 198 40.18 -1.65 10.75
#